data_AF-K5W6Q7-F1
#
_entry.id   AF-K5W6Q7-F1
#
_cell.length_a   1.000
_cell.length_b   1.000
_cell.length_c   1.000
_cell.angle_alpha   90.00
_cell.angle_beta   90.00
_cell.angle_gamma   90.00
#
_symmetry.space_group_name_H-M   'P 1'
#
loop_
_entity.id
_entity.type
_entity.pdbx_description
1 polymer ?
#
loop_
_entity_poly.entity_id
_entity_poly.type
_entity_poly.pdbx_seq_one_letter_code
_entity_poly.pdbx_strand_id
1 'polypeptide(L)'
;MTTYGNPQTGLLVVWTDPAKEEVTAMANEERFGGNAVAWHEQKVRKYAEEKDIKATKGRIRKPAHIGGVDPTEREHITVTFKLGSKDLGARHVYTDAK
;
A
#
# COMPACT_ATOMS: atom_id res chain seq x y z
N MET A 1 -3.26 15.95 21.01
CA MET A 1 -3.56 14.69 20.29
C MET A 1 -3.75 15.04 18.83
N THR A 2 -2.76 14.74 17.98
CA THR A 2 -2.80 15.11 16.56
C THR A 2 -3.59 14.04 15.80
N THR A 3 -4.80 14.40 15.38
CA THR A 3 -5.64 13.60 14.48
C THR A 3 -5.05 13.67 13.07
N TYR A 4 -4.37 12.60 12.64
CA TYR A 4 -3.96 12.44 11.26
C TYR A 4 -5.18 12.08 10.39
N GLY A 5 -5.74 13.12 9.75
CA GLY A 5 -6.25 13.06 8.37
C GLY A 5 -7.37 12.06 8.04
N ASN A 6 -8.61 12.54 8.13
CA ASN A 6 -9.77 12.27 7.28
C ASN A 6 -9.74 11.02 6.35
N PRO A 7 -10.56 9.96 6.57
CA PRO A 7 -10.64 8.81 5.68
C PRO A 7 -11.44 9.18 4.41
N GLN A 8 -10.77 9.72 3.40
CA GLN A 8 -11.47 10.21 2.19
C GLN A 8 -11.85 9.11 1.18
N THR A 9 -11.62 7.84 1.49
CA THR A 9 -12.31 6.70 0.87
C THR A 9 -12.58 5.67 1.97
N GLY A 10 -13.76 5.04 1.99
CA GLY A 10 -14.12 3.99 2.96
C GLY A 10 -13.29 2.70 2.83
N LEU A 11 -12.11 2.78 2.22
CA LEU A 11 -11.16 1.70 2.04
C LEU A 11 -10.35 1.48 3.33
N LEU A 12 -10.60 0.35 3.98
CA LEU A 12 -9.77 -0.11 5.09
C LEU A 12 -8.47 -0.73 4.55
N VAL A 13 -7.34 -0.07 4.80
CA VAL A 13 -6.01 -0.63 4.46
C VAL A 13 -5.52 -1.46 5.64
N VAL A 14 -5.07 -2.68 5.36
CA VAL A 14 -4.52 -3.62 6.35
C VAL A 14 -3.24 -4.26 5.82
N TRP A 15 -2.43 -4.78 6.73
CA TRP A 15 -1.13 -5.37 6.41
C TRP A 15 -1.13 -6.87 6.74
N THR A 16 -0.46 -7.68 5.91
CA THR A 16 -0.02 -9.02 6.32
C THR A 16 1.07 -8.91 7.38
N ASP A 17 1.25 -9.92 8.22
CA ASP A 17 2.28 -9.88 9.27
C ASP A 17 3.70 -9.76 8.69
N PRO A 18 4.09 -10.51 7.63
CA PRO A 18 5.37 -10.27 6.96
C PRO A 18 5.54 -8.84 6.44
N ALA A 19 4.48 -8.24 5.87
CA ALA A 19 4.57 -6.87 5.36
C ALA A 19 4.71 -5.83 6.49
N LYS A 20 4.19 -6.11 7.69
CA LYS A 20 4.39 -5.24 8.87
C LYS A 20 5.85 -5.26 9.32
N GLU A 21 6.47 -6.44 9.33
CA GLU A 21 7.89 -6.58 9.68
C GLU A 21 8.76 -5.84 8.67
N GLU A 22 8.51 -6.06 7.37
CA GLU A 22 9.25 -5.40 6.29
C GLU A 22 9.09 -3.87 6.34
N VAL A 23 7.88 -3.32 6.45
CA VAL A 23 7.68 -1.86 6.51
C VAL A 23 8.28 -1.22 7.77
N THR A 24 8.38 -1.97 8.87
CA THR A 24 9.03 -1.49 10.10
C THR A 24 10.54 -1.34 9.89
N ALA A 25 11.17 -2.28 9.19
CA ALA A 25 12.60 -2.18 8.84
C ALA A 25 12.89 -0.97 7.93
N MET A 26 11.90 -0.52 7.17
CA MET A 26 11.99 0.62 6.26
C MET A 26 11.71 1.98 6.94
N ALA A 27 11.35 2.02 8.22
CA ALA A 27 10.84 3.22 8.89
C ALA A 27 11.81 4.42 8.88
N ASN A 28 13.12 4.16 8.79
CA ASN A 28 14.16 5.18 8.79
C ASN A 28 14.55 5.67 7.38
N GLU A 29 13.96 5.14 6.31
CA GLU A 29 14.27 5.62 4.96
C GLU A 29 13.65 7.01 4.74
N GLU A 30 14.49 8.00 4.44
CA GLU A 30 14.09 9.42 4.31
C GLU A 30 12.94 9.64 3.32
N ARG A 31 12.88 8.81 2.26
CA ARG A 31 11.85 8.87 1.22
C ARG A 31 10.42 8.70 1.74
N PHE A 32 10.25 8.15 2.94
CA PHE A 32 8.94 7.98 3.58
C PHE A 32 8.56 9.13 4.53
N GLY A 33 9.39 10.17 4.65
CA GLY A 33 9.09 11.33 5.49
C GLY A 33 8.92 10.98 6.98
N GLY A 34 9.60 9.92 7.45
CA GLY A 34 9.55 9.46 8.84
C GLY A 34 8.34 8.58 9.21
N ASN A 35 7.46 8.25 8.26
CA ASN A 35 6.37 7.29 8.51
C ASN A 35 6.08 6.42 7.28
N ALA A 36 6.84 5.34 7.16
CA ALA A 36 6.68 4.35 6.09
C ALA A 36 5.25 3.80 6.03
N VAL A 37 4.64 3.44 7.16
CA VAL A 37 3.27 2.88 7.17
C VAL A 37 2.27 3.86 6.56
N ALA A 38 2.23 5.10 7.05
CA ALA A 38 1.27 6.10 6.56
C ALA A 38 1.48 6.40 5.07
N TRP A 39 2.73 6.48 4.63
CA TRP A 39 3.08 6.70 3.23
C TRP A 39 2.52 5.61 2.30
N HIS A 40 2.69 4.34 2.68
CA HIS A 40 2.21 3.19 1.89
C HIS A 40 0.69 3.17 1.82
N GLU A 41 0.03 3.37 2.95
CA GLU A 41 -1.43 3.37 2.98
C GLU A 41 -2.02 4.52 2.15
N GLN A 42 -1.38 5.70 2.18
CA GLN A 42 -1.78 6.83 1.33
C GLN A 42 -1.64 6.50 -0.16
N LYS A 43 -0.53 5.88 -0.57
CA LYS A 43 -0.33 5.43 -1.97
C LYS A 43 -1.40 4.43 -2.40
N VAL A 44 -1.73 3.45 -1.55
CA VAL A 44 -2.78 2.46 -1.84
C VAL A 44 -4.16 3.12 -1.96
N ARG A 45 -4.51 4.04 -1.05
CA ARG A 45 -5.80 4.76 -1.10
C ARG A 45 -5.91 5.61 -2.36
N LYS A 46 -4.87 6.38 -2.68
CA LYS A 46 -4.81 7.20 -3.90
C LYS A 46 -4.93 6.36 -5.16
N TYR A 47 -4.22 5.23 -5.23
CA TYR A 47 -4.35 4.31 -6.37
C TYR A 47 -5.77 3.76 -6.53
N ALA A 48 -6.40 3.36 -5.41
CA ALA A 48 -7.77 2.85 -5.45
C ALA A 48 -8.76 3.91 -5.94
N GLU A 49 -8.57 5.16 -5.55
CA GLU A 49 -9.36 6.30 -6.03
C GLU A 49 -9.13 6.57 -7.53
N GLU A 50 -7.87 6.69 -7.97
CA GLU A 50 -7.50 6.97 -9.36
C GLU A 50 -7.95 5.88 -10.33
N LYS A 51 -8.01 4.62 -9.87
CA LYS A 51 -8.44 3.47 -10.67
C LYS A 51 -9.92 3.11 -10.47
N ASP A 52 -10.66 3.93 -9.73
CA ASP A 52 -12.07 3.70 -9.36
C ASP A 52 -12.34 2.29 -8.80
N ILE A 53 -11.42 1.78 -7.97
CA ILE A 53 -11.53 0.45 -7.37
C ILE A 53 -12.58 0.50 -6.27
N LYS A 54 -13.72 -0.14 -6.52
CA LYS A 54 -14.83 -0.29 -5.56
C LYS A 54 -14.53 -1.33 -4.46
N ALA A 55 -13.41 -1.19 -3.77
CA ALA A 55 -13.02 -2.07 -2.67
C ALA A 55 -13.38 -1.47 -1.31
N THR A 56 -13.74 -2.32 -0.35
CA THR A 56 -13.89 -1.94 1.05
C THR A 56 -12.64 -2.27 1.87
N LYS A 57 -11.75 -3.13 1.34
CA LYS A 57 -10.48 -3.48 2.00
C LYS A 57 -9.33 -3.61 0.99
N GLY A 58 -8.18 -3.03 1.33
CA GLY A 58 -6.91 -3.23 0.62
C GLY A 58 -5.90 -3.90 1.56
N ARG A 59 -5.49 -5.13 1.25
CA ARG A 59 -4.50 -5.87 2.03
C ARG A 59 -3.12 -5.74 1.41
N ILE A 60 -2.24 -4.94 2.01
CA ILE A 60 -0.83 -4.86 1.64
C ILE A 60 -0.17 -6.19 1.98
N ARG A 61 0.39 -6.82 0.95
CA ARG A 61 1.09 -8.10 1.02
C ARG A 61 2.60 -7.95 1.02
N LYS A 62 3.08 -6.88 0.39
CA LYS A 62 4.47 -6.41 0.44
C LYS A 62 4.48 -4.88 0.41
N PRO A 63 5.31 -4.22 1.23
CA PRO A 63 5.60 -2.79 1.09
C PRO A 63 6.28 -2.49 -0.26
N ALA A 64 6.71 -1.25 -0.46
CA ALA A 64 7.45 -0.80 -1.63
C ALA A 64 8.72 -1.64 -1.80
N HIS A 65 8.83 -2.33 -2.94
CA HIS A 65 9.98 -3.15 -3.27
C HIS A 65 10.19 -3.16 -4.79
N ILE A 66 11.44 -3.43 -5.18
CA ILE A 66 11.84 -3.62 -6.57
C ILE A 66 11.84 -5.11 -6.88
N GLY A 67 11.42 -5.45 -8.08
CA GLY A 67 11.47 -6.81 -8.59
C GLY A 67 10.46 -7.77 -7.96
N GLY A 68 10.78 -9.06 -7.98
CA GLY A 68 9.90 -10.14 -7.56
C GLY A 68 10.26 -11.41 -8.33
N VAL A 69 9.34 -11.89 -9.17
CA VAL A 69 9.66 -12.91 -10.17
C VAL A 69 10.47 -12.32 -11.32
N ASP A 70 10.17 -11.07 -11.69
CA ASP A 70 10.93 -10.30 -12.67
C ASP A 70 11.82 -9.28 -11.94
N PRO A 71 13.16 -9.38 -12.02
CA PRO A 71 14.06 -8.44 -11.36
C PRO A 71 14.04 -7.03 -11.98
N THR A 72 13.48 -6.86 -13.18
CA THR A 72 13.38 -5.57 -13.86
C THR A 72 12.10 -4.81 -13.52
N GLU A 73 11.21 -5.41 -12.73
CA GLU A 73 9.97 -4.77 -12.34
C GLU A 73 10.23 -3.52 -11.49
N ARG A 74 9.58 -2.42 -11.90
CA ARG A 74 9.64 -1.12 -11.23
C ARG A 74 9.16 -1.23 -9.78
N GLU A 75 9.65 -0.32 -8.94
CA GLU A 75 9.24 -0.30 -7.53
C GLU A 75 7.72 -0.16 -7.38
N HIS A 76 7.14 -1.03 -6.55
CA HIS A 76 5.71 -1.06 -6.31
C HIS A 76 5.35 -1.65 -4.94
N ILE A 77 4.12 -1.39 -4.51
CA ILE A 77 3.47 -2.04 -3.36
C ILE A 77 2.57 -3.16 -3.91
N THR A 78 2.69 -4.38 -3.40
CA THR A 78 1.73 -5.45 -3.75
C THR A 78 0.54 -5.38 -2.81
N VAL A 79 -0.65 -5.14 -3.36
CA VAL A 79 -1.89 -5.07 -2.58
C VAL A 79 -2.95 -6.00 -3.16
N THR A 80 -3.78 -6.61 -2.32
CA THR A 80 -4.99 -7.34 -2.77
C THR A 80 -6.22 -6.58 -2.34
N PHE A 81 -7.10 -6.27 -3.29
CA PHE A 81 -8.33 -5.54 -3.02
C PHE A 81 -9.52 -6.49 -2.83
N LYS A 82 -10.42 -6.14 -1.91
CA LYS A 82 -11.65 -6.89 -1.65
C LYS A 82 -12.86 -5.98 -1.54
N LEU A 83 -14.00 -6.45 -2.05
CA LEU A 83 -15.32 -5.86 -1.84
C LEU A 83 -16.16 -6.84 -1.02
N GLY A 84 -16.26 -6.58 0.29
CA GLY A 84 -16.84 -7.56 1.22
C GLY A 84 -16.01 -8.86 1.23
N SER A 85 -16.64 -9.98 0.90
CA SER A 85 -15.98 -11.30 0.76
C SER A 85 -15.35 -11.54 -0.62
N LYS A 86 -15.69 -10.73 -1.63
CA LYS A 86 -15.22 -10.91 -3.01
C LYS A 86 -13.79 -10.40 -3.18
N ASP A 87 -12.94 -11.23 -3.76
CA ASP A 87 -11.59 -10.84 -4.18
C ASP A 87 -11.64 -10.08 -5.52
N LEU A 88 -10.96 -8.93 -5.59
CA LEU A 88 -10.84 -8.10 -6.79
C LEU A 88 -9.46 -8.22 -7.46
N GLY A 89 -8.60 -9.10 -6.94
CA GLY A 89 -7.27 -9.40 -7.46
C GLY A 89 -6.15 -8.67 -6.73
N ALA A 90 -4.94 -9.20 -6.92
CA ALA A 90 -3.70 -8.52 -6.56
C ALA A 90 -3.35 -7.46 -7.60
N ARG A 91 -2.82 -6.33 -7.14
CA ARG A 91 -2.41 -5.18 -7.95
C ARG A 91 -1.04 -4.68 -7.48
N HIS A 92 -0.26 -4.20 -8.43
CA HIS A 92 0.98 -3.48 -8.18
C HIS A 92 0.68 -1.99 -8.18
N VAL A 93 0.84 -1.36 -7.02
CA VAL A 93 0.74 0.09 -6.86
C VAL A 93 2.12 0.67 -7.03
N TYR A 94 2.44 1.10 -8.26
CA TYR A 94 3.75 1.67 -8.58
C TYR A 94 3.99 2.95 -7.76
N THR A 95 5.14 3.01 -7.10
CA THR A 95 5.46 4.06 -6.13
C THR A 95 6.11 5.27 -6.77
N ASP A 96 6.66 5.07 -7.97
CA ASP A 96 7.40 6.04 -8.77
C ASP A 96 8.40 6.85 -7.91
N ALA A 97 9.24 6.15 -7.15
CA ALA A 97 10.52 6.71 -6.75
C ALA A 97 11.35 6.87 -8.03
N LYS A 98 11.37 8.08 -8.59
CA LYS A 98 12.40 8.51 -9.54
C LYS A 98 13.54 9.13 -8.76
#